data_AF-A0A8J6Z1L2-F1
#
_entry.id   AF-A0A8J6Z1L2-F1
#
_cell.length_a   1.000
_cell.length_b   1.000
_cell.length_c   1.000
_cell.angle_alpha   90.00
_cell.angle_beta   90.00
_cell.angle_gamma   90.00
#
_symmetry.space_group_name_H-M   'P 1'
#
loop_
_entity.id
_entity.type
_entity.pdbx_description
1 polymer ?
#
loop_
_entity_poly.entity_id
_entity_poly.type
_entity_poly.pdbx_seq_one_letter_code
_entity_poly.pdbx_strand_id
1 'polypeptide(L)'
;MLSYVKIGAMLALCLFIPPLGWLFMYKYSPFDRNANIAIAAICTAFFIYANISAGNLGKDFDRSLTPEVFREKFNASARKLAPNLNLTIDAPLDVDGKIFRHEFAPQLTLEGTVDADGNITALKIFAAPENQDESFKTLNVLGLLIATLNPELDVDDRSEVLRDLRMLKNVAAEDAYDWTTSRGNVEYSIHADAGNVTFTAALK
;
A
#
# COMPACT_ATOMS: atom_id res chain seq x y z
N MET A 1 -16.08 -43.82 -13.97
CA MET A 1 -16.51 -42.45 -13.60
C MET A 1 -15.74 -41.90 -12.39
N LEU A 2 -15.52 -42.67 -11.31
CA LEU A 2 -14.73 -42.24 -10.14
C LEU A 2 -13.27 -41.83 -10.42
N SER A 3 -12.63 -42.36 -11.46
CA SER A 3 -11.21 -42.07 -11.75
C SER A 3 -10.98 -40.65 -12.28
N TYR A 4 -11.88 -40.14 -13.13
CA TYR A 4 -11.76 -38.81 -13.72
C TYR A 4 -11.99 -37.69 -12.71
N VAL A 5 -12.88 -37.91 -11.72
CA VAL A 5 -13.12 -36.95 -10.64
C VAL A 5 -11.89 -36.78 -9.76
N LYS A 6 -11.17 -37.90 -9.47
CA LYS A 6 -9.93 -37.86 -8.70
C LYS A 6 -8.80 -37.15 -9.45
N ILE A 7 -8.64 -37.44 -10.73
CA ILE A 7 -7.63 -36.77 -11.58
C ILE A 7 -7.93 -35.27 -11.67
N GLY A 8 -9.20 -34.89 -11.88
CA GLY A 8 -9.63 -33.49 -11.91
C GLY A 8 -9.34 -32.76 -10.60
N ALA A 9 -9.64 -33.37 -9.45
CA ALA A 9 -9.35 -32.80 -8.13
C ALA A 9 -7.84 -32.62 -7.90
N MET A 10 -7.02 -33.57 -8.36
CA MET A 10 -5.56 -33.50 -8.23
C MET A 10 -4.95 -32.40 -9.10
N LEU A 11 -5.44 -32.22 -10.32
CA LEU A 11 -5.03 -31.12 -11.20
C LEU A 11 -5.46 -29.76 -10.64
N ALA A 12 -6.67 -29.66 -10.09
CA ALA A 12 -7.12 -28.45 -9.42
C ALA A 12 -6.23 -28.09 -8.21
N LEU A 13 -5.89 -29.08 -7.37
CA LEU A 13 -4.95 -28.86 -6.26
C LEU A 13 -3.56 -28.43 -6.73
N CYS A 14 -3.07 -28.96 -7.86
CA CYS A 14 -1.80 -28.50 -8.45
C CYS A 14 -1.84 -27.05 -8.93
N LEU A 15 -2.99 -26.58 -9.42
CA LEU A 15 -3.15 -25.21 -9.91
C LEU A 15 -3.34 -24.19 -8.80
N PHE A 16 -4.01 -24.54 -7.70
CA PHE A 16 -4.32 -23.59 -6.62
C PHE A 16 -3.38 -23.69 -5.41
N ILE A 17 -2.81 -24.88 -5.15
CA ILE A 17 -1.93 -25.14 -4.00
C ILE A 17 -0.81 -26.09 -4.47
N PRO A 18 0.17 -25.61 -5.25
CA PRO A 18 1.17 -26.45 -5.91
C PRO A 18 1.89 -27.46 -4.99
N PRO A 19 2.27 -27.11 -3.73
CA PRO A 19 2.88 -28.08 -2.80
C PRO A 19 1.96 -29.24 -2.44
N LEU A 20 0.66 -28.97 -2.26
CA LEU A 20 -0.33 -29.99 -1.92
C LEU A 20 -0.67 -30.83 -3.16
N GLY A 21 -0.81 -30.19 -4.33
CA GLY A 21 -1.00 -30.88 -5.60
C GLY A 21 0.14 -31.85 -5.92
N TRP A 22 1.40 -31.45 -5.70
CA TRP A 22 2.56 -32.32 -5.86
C TRP A 22 2.47 -33.56 -4.97
N LEU A 23 2.15 -33.39 -3.68
CA LEU A 23 2.06 -34.47 -2.71
C LEU A 23 0.97 -35.49 -3.09
N PHE A 24 -0.17 -35.01 -3.59
CA PHE A 24 -1.24 -35.86 -4.06
C PHE A 24 -0.88 -36.58 -5.37
N MET A 25 -0.25 -35.89 -6.32
CA MET A 25 0.23 -36.49 -7.56
C MET A 25 1.24 -37.60 -7.31
N TYR A 26 2.20 -37.38 -6.41
CA TYR A 26 3.19 -38.38 -6.07
C TYR A 26 2.57 -39.65 -5.45
N LYS A 27 1.49 -39.50 -4.69
CA LYS A 27 0.90 -40.59 -3.90
C LYS A 27 -0.27 -41.32 -4.58
N TYR A 28 -1.03 -40.64 -5.44
CA TYR A 28 -2.30 -41.15 -5.96
C TYR A 28 -2.44 -41.07 -7.48
N SER A 29 -1.44 -40.55 -8.20
CA SER A 29 -1.53 -40.38 -9.64
C SER A 29 -1.38 -41.71 -10.39
N PRO A 30 -2.19 -41.95 -11.44
CA PRO A 30 -1.99 -43.07 -12.33
C PRO A 30 -0.86 -42.85 -13.35
N PHE A 31 -0.28 -41.65 -13.42
CA PHE A 31 0.80 -41.33 -14.36
C PHE A 31 2.16 -41.81 -13.86
N ASP A 32 3.10 -42.03 -14.78
CA ASP A 32 4.47 -42.35 -14.43
C ASP A 32 5.20 -41.17 -13.75
N ARG A 33 6.35 -41.46 -13.15
CA ARG A 33 7.11 -40.48 -12.36
C ARG A 33 7.54 -39.26 -13.17
N ASN A 34 7.92 -39.45 -14.44
CA ASN A 34 8.40 -38.36 -15.28
C ASN A 34 7.23 -37.47 -15.73
N ALA A 35 6.08 -38.07 -16.06
CA ALA A 35 4.85 -37.37 -16.37
C ALA A 35 4.35 -36.55 -15.15
N ASN A 36 4.41 -37.11 -13.94
CA ASN A 36 4.04 -36.38 -12.72
C ASN A 36 4.94 -35.17 -12.45
N ILE A 37 6.26 -35.30 -12.66
CA ILE A 37 7.20 -34.17 -12.53
C ILE A 37 6.89 -33.08 -13.56
N ALA A 38 6.66 -33.45 -14.82
CA ALA A 38 6.36 -32.51 -15.89
C ALA A 38 5.04 -31.74 -15.63
N ILE A 39 3.98 -32.44 -15.24
CA ILE A 39 2.70 -31.80 -14.91
C ILE A 39 2.85 -30.87 -13.69
N ALA A 40 3.57 -31.30 -12.64
CA ALA A 40 3.80 -30.46 -11.46
C ALA A 40 4.59 -29.19 -11.81
N ALA A 41 5.60 -29.29 -12.67
CA ALA A 41 6.35 -28.13 -13.16
C ALA A 41 5.46 -27.16 -13.95
N ILE A 42 4.60 -27.68 -14.85
CA ILE A 42 3.64 -26.87 -15.63
C ILE A 42 2.65 -26.16 -14.71
N CYS A 43 2.05 -26.87 -13.74
CA CYS A 43 1.11 -26.28 -12.80
C CYS A 43 1.78 -25.22 -11.91
N THR A 44 3.02 -25.45 -11.48
CA THR A 44 3.80 -24.47 -10.71
C THR A 44 4.09 -23.23 -11.54
N ALA A 45 4.54 -23.39 -12.79
CA ALA A 45 4.77 -22.28 -13.71
C ALA A 45 3.49 -21.49 -13.99
N PHE A 46 2.36 -22.18 -14.16
CA PHE A 46 1.06 -21.54 -14.34
C PHE A 46 0.61 -20.80 -13.08
N PHE A 47 0.78 -21.38 -11.89
CA PHE A 47 0.47 -20.71 -10.62
C PHE A 47 1.33 -19.46 -10.42
N ILE A 48 2.63 -19.55 -10.69
CA ILE A 48 3.56 -18.40 -10.65
C ILE A 48 3.12 -17.34 -11.66
N TYR A 49 2.89 -17.71 -12.92
CA TYR A 49 2.43 -16.79 -13.96
C TYR A 49 1.09 -16.13 -13.62
N ALA A 50 0.11 -16.90 -13.13
CA ALA A 50 -1.19 -16.38 -12.71
C ALA A 50 -1.03 -15.39 -11.56
N ASN A 51 -0.20 -15.68 -10.56
CA ASN A 51 0.08 -14.76 -9.47
C ASN A 51 0.89 -13.54 -9.91
N ILE A 52 1.83 -13.64 -10.86
CA ILE A 52 2.53 -12.49 -11.45
C ILE A 52 1.52 -11.61 -12.22
N SER A 53 0.69 -12.21 -13.07
CA SER A 53 -0.32 -11.49 -13.88
C SER A 53 -1.41 -10.84 -13.03
N ALA A 54 -1.76 -11.45 -11.89
CA ALA A 54 -2.65 -10.89 -10.88
C ALA A 54 -1.97 -9.86 -9.95
N GLY A 55 -0.65 -9.69 -10.04
CA GLY A 55 0.12 -8.77 -9.20
C GLY A 55 0.39 -9.25 -7.76
N ASN A 56 0.22 -10.54 -7.48
CA ASN A 56 0.39 -11.18 -6.17
C ASN A 56 1.83 -11.65 -5.89
N LEU A 57 2.65 -11.86 -6.92
CA LEU A 57 4.07 -12.21 -6.79
C LEU A 57 4.91 -11.12 -7.45
N GLY A 58 5.73 -10.43 -6.64
CA GLY A 58 6.68 -9.44 -7.14
C GLY A 58 6.03 -8.11 -7.50
N LYS A 59 5.57 -7.35 -6.51
CA LYS A 59 5.86 -5.92 -6.56
C LYS A 59 7.18 -5.75 -5.83
N ASP A 60 8.27 -5.88 -6.58
CA ASP A 60 9.53 -5.28 -6.18
C ASP A 60 9.21 -3.85 -5.75
N PHE A 61 9.34 -3.59 -4.46
CA PHE A 61 9.31 -2.24 -3.90
C PHE A 61 10.65 -1.57 -4.18
N ASP A 62 11.08 -1.61 -5.45
CA ASP A 62 12.34 -1.08 -5.95
C ASP A 62 12.10 -0.29 -7.24
N ARG A 63 11.05 0.54 -7.21
CA ARG A 63 10.93 1.68 -8.10
C ARG A 63 11.10 2.92 -7.26
N SER A 64 12.27 3.53 -7.36
CA SER A 64 12.49 4.98 -7.30
C SER A 64 11.18 5.76 -7.19
N LEU A 65 10.79 6.16 -5.97
CA LEU A 65 9.53 6.86 -5.74
C LEU A 65 9.73 8.33 -6.11
N THR A 66 9.68 8.66 -7.39
CA THR A 66 9.75 10.06 -7.84
C THR A 66 8.44 10.80 -7.54
N PRO A 67 8.43 12.15 -7.52
CA PRO A 67 7.21 12.93 -7.34
C PRO A 67 6.08 12.54 -8.30
N GLU A 68 6.40 12.31 -9.57
CA GLU A 68 5.41 11.93 -10.57
C GLU A 68 4.85 10.52 -10.34
N VAL A 69 5.70 9.55 -9.97
CA VAL A 69 5.24 8.19 -9.61
C VAL A 69 4.38 8.23 -8.36
N PHE A 70 4.75 9.04 -7.37
CA PHE A 70 3.92 9.26 -6.19
C PHE A 70 2.57 9.85 -6.55
N ARG A 71 2.54 10.89 -7.40
CA ARG A 71 1.30 11.53 -7.89
C ARG A 71 0.35 10.51 -8.52
N GLU A 72 0.86 9.66 -9.41
CA GLU A 72 0.07 8.62 -10.05
C GLU A 72 -0.49 7.61 -9.05
N LYS A 73 0.35 7.10 -8.13
CA LYS A 73 -0.07 6.15 -7.10
C LYS A 73 -1.08 6.76 -6.11
N PHE A 74 -0.88 8.02 -5.75
CA PHE A 74 -1.78 8.76 -4.87
C PHE A 74 -3.14 8.94 -5.52
N ASN A 75 -3.17 9.41 -6.78
CA ASN A 75 -4.41 9.57 -7.53
C ASN A 75 -5.14 8.25 -7.76
N ALA A 76 -4.42 7.16 -8.01
CA ALA A 76 -5.01 5.83 -8.11
C ALA A 76 -5.66 5.39 -6.78
N SER A 77 -4.97 5.64 -5.65
CA SER A 77 -5.50 5.36 -4.31
C SER A 77 -6.72 6.23 -3.99
N ALA A 78 -6.68 7.52 -4.33
CA ALA A 78 -7.78 8.46 -4.12
C ALA A 78 -9.04 8.02 -4.88
N ARG A 79 -8.92 7.66 -6.15
CA ARG A 79 -10.04 7.16 -6.97
C ARG A 79 -10.61 5.85 -6.45
N LYS A 80 -9.78 4.98 -5.87
CA LYS A 80 -10.19 3.67 -5.35
C LYS A 80 -10.85 3.76 -3.98
N LEU A 81 -10.26 4.52 -3.07
CA LEU A 81 -10.60 4.51 -1.65
C LEU A 81 -11.47 5.70 -1.23
N ALA A 82 -11.40 6.80 -1.96
CA ALA A 82 -12.12 8.04 -1.65
C ALA A 82 -12.70 8.72 -2.92
N PRO A 83 -13.44 7.99 -3.78
CA PRO A 83 -13.93 8.52 -5.07
C PRO A 83 -14.79 9.77 -4.94
N ASN A 84 -15.45 9.96 -3.79
CA ASN A 84 -16.36 11.08 -3.54
C ASN A 84 -15.66 12.33 -2.96
N LEU A 85 -14.38 12.25 -2.61
CA LEU A 85 -13.68 13.36 -1.92
C LEU A 85 -12.84 14.25 -2.84
N ASN A 86 -12.70 13.88 -4.11
CA ASN A 86 -11.94 14.62 -5.14
C ASN A 86 -10.58 15.14 -4.63
N LEU A 87 -9.80 14.26 -4.01
CA LEU A 87 -8.51 14.59 -3.39
C LEU A 87 -7.33 14.43 -4.37
N THR A 88 -7.52 14.50 -5.68
CA THR A 88 -6.45 14.23 -6.65
C THR A 88 -5.45 15.37 -6.78
N ILE A 89 -4.20 15.01 -7.07
CA ILE A 89 -3.12 15.91 -7.45
C ILE A 89 -3.11 16.02 -8.97
N ASP A 90 -3.87 16.98 -9.49
CA ASP A 90 -4.09 17.11 -10.95
C ASP A 90 -2.91 17.75 -11.68
N ALA A 91 -2.25 18.72 -11.04
CA ALA A 91 -1.05 19.37 -11.56
C ALA A 91 0.20 18.48 -11.36
N PRO A 92 1.20 18.58 -12.25
CA PRO A 92 2.53 18.03 -11.99
C PRO A 92 3.12 18.56 -10.67
N LEU A 93 3.92 17.74 -10.00
CA LEU A 93 4.64 18.13 -8.79
C LEU A 93 6.00 18.69 -9.17
N ASP A 94 6.06 20.02 -9.31
CA ASP A 94 7.31 20.72 -9.62
C ASP A 94 8.25 20.72 -8.40
N VAL A 95 9.49 20.30 -8.62
CA VAL A 95 10.53 20.27 -7.58
C VAL A 95 11.33 21.57 -7.63
N ASP A 96 11.24 22.35 -6.56
CA ASP A 96 12.08 23.51 -6.29
C ASP A 96 13.24 23.12 -5.38
N GLY A 97 14.44 23.00 -5.95
CA GLY A 97 15.63 22.49 -5.27
C GLY A 97 15.50 21.02 -4.90
N LYS A 98 15.13 20.74 -3.65
CA LYS A 98 14.90 19.38 -3.12
C LYS A 98 13.49 19.16 -2.59
N ILE A 99 12.58 20.10 -2.85
CA ILE A 99 11.25 20.10 -2.24
C ILE A 99 10.20 20.30 -3.33
N PHE A 100 9.09 19.58 -3.26
CA PHE A 100 7.87 19.91 -3.99
C PHE A 100 6.73 20.15 -3.00
N ARG A 101 5.72 20.91 -3.43
CA ARG A 101 4.54 21.21 -2.61
C ARG A 101 3.24 21.04 -3.40
N HIS A 102 2.19 20.66 -2.70
CA HIS A 102 0.84 20.61 -3.22
C HIS A 102 -0.17 21.01 -2.15
N GLU A 103 -1.14 21.84 -2.52
CA GLU A 103 -2.21 22.28 -1.62
C GLU A 103 -3.51 21.54 -1.95
N PHE A 104 -4.02 20.75 -1.00
CA PHE A 104 -5.32 20.07 -1.13
C PHE A 104 -6.49 20.95 -0.71
N ALA A 105 -6.24 21.93 0.16
CA ALA A 105 -7.17 22.95 0.63
C ALA A 105 -6.39 24.09 1.31
N PRO A 106 -6.99 25.28 1.51
CA PRO A 106 -6.45 26.27 2.44
C PRO A 106 -6.26 25.57 3.79
N GLN A 107 -5.03 25.57 4.33
CA GLN A 107 -4.64 24.87 5.56
C GLN A 107 -4.44 23.35 5.48
N LEU A 108 -4.35 22.75 4.28
CA LEU A 108 -3.96 21.35 4.10
C LEU A 108 -2.96 21.23 2.96
N THR A 109 -1.68 21.13 3.31
CA THR A 109 -0.57 21.16 2.37
C THR A 109 0.30 19.91 2.49
N LEU A 110 0.63 19.32 1.35
CA LEU A 110 1.68 18.32 1.20
C LEU A 110 2.99 18.99 0.81
N GLU A 111 4.06 18.58 1.48
CA GLU A 111 5.43 18.87 1.12
C GLU A 111 6.20 17.56 0.98
N GLY A 112 6.89 17.35 -0.12
CA GLY A 112 7.79 16.21 -0.30
C GLY A 112 9.22 16.65 -0.44
N THR A 113 10.14 15.90 0.18
CA THR A 113 11.60 16.09 0.02
C THR A 113 12.16 14.99 -0.87
N VAL A 114 13.08 15.34 -1.77
CA VAL A 114 13.76 14.40 -2.66
C VAL A 114 15.28 14.34 -2.43
N ASP A 115 15.88 13.19 -2.73
CA ASP A 115 17.33 12.98 -2.75
C ASP A 115 17.99 13.51 -4.05
N ALA A 116 19.28 13.21 -4.24
CA ALA A 116 20.04 13.62 -5.42
C ALA A 116 19.59 12.89 -6.70
N ASP A 117 18.96 11.74 -6.58
CA ASP A 117 18.46 10.91 -7.68
C ASP A 117 17.00 11.26 -8.03
N GLY A 118 16.39 12.21 -7.31
CA GLY A 118 15.02 12.66 -7.51
C GLY A 118 13.97 11.76 -6.85
N ASN A 119 14.38 10.86 -5.95
CA ASN A 119 13.47 10.01 -5.19
C ASN A 119 12.98 10.72 -3.94
N ILE A 120 11.72 10.55 -3.61
CA ILE A 120 11.13 11.01 -2.36
C ILE A 120 11.83 10.29 -1.20
N THR A 121 12.31 11.08 -0.24
CA THR A 121 12.84 10.59 1.04
C THR A 121 11.88 10.84 2.19
N ALA A 122 11.06 11.88 2.09
CA ALA A 122 10.07 12.21 3.11
C ALA A 122 8.87 12.93 2.51
N LEU A 123 7.70 12.70 3.11
CA LEU A 123 6.47 13.45 2.84
C LEU A 123 5.96 14.02 4.15
N LYS A 124 5.55 15.28 4.13
CA LYS A 124 4.98 16.00 5.27
C LYS A 124 3.63 16.55 4.89
N ILE A 125 2.65 16.35 5.75
CA ILE A 125 1.36 17.02 5.69
C ILE A 125 1.32 18.06 6.80
N PHE A 126 1.09 19.30 6.42
CA PHE A 126 0.76 20.39 7.32
C PHE A 126 -0.75 20.61 7.25
N ALA A 127 -1.43 20.44 8.37
CA ALA A 127 -2.87 20.61 8.49
C ALA A 127 -3.21 21.51 9.68
N ALA A 128 -4.14 22.43 9.50
CA ALA A 128 -4.67 23.27 10.59
C ALA A 128 -6.19 23.33 10.49
N PRO A 129 -6.91 22.19 10.67
CA PRO A 129 -8.35 22.14 10.45
C PRO A 129 -9.11 22.98 11.48
N GLU A 130 -9.99 23.85 11.02
CA GLU A 130 -10.83 24.71 11.88
C GLU A 130 -12.20 24.11 12.17
N ASN A 131 -12.63 23.13 11.37
CA ASN A 131 -13.93 22.49 11.48
C ASN A 131 -13.89 20.97 11.24
N GLN A 132 -15.05 20.33 11.43
CA GLN A 132 -15.19 18.89 11.30
C GLN A 132 -14.94 18.39 9.86
N ASP A 133 -15.36 19.14 8.85
CA ASP A 133 -15.20 18.76 7.45
C ASP A 133 -13.73 18.79 7.03
N GLU A 134 -12.98 19.80 7.48
CA GLU A 134 -11.52 19.90 7.29
C GLU A 134 -10.76 18.83 8.06
N SER A 135 -11.19 18.52 9.29
CA SER A 135 -10.65 17.42 10.07
C SER A 135 -10.85 16.08 9.34
N PHE A 136 -12.04 15.87 8.78
CA PHE A 136 -12.35 14.69 7.97
C PHE A 136 -11.49 14.65 6.70
N LYS A 137 -11.35 15.76 5.99
CA LYS A 137 -10.49 15.86 4.79
C LYS A 137 -9.03 15.52 5.12
N THR A 138 -8.52 16.05 6.23
CA THR A 138 -7.16 15.78 6.73
C THR A 138 -6.97 14.29 6.97
N LEU A 139 -7.85 13.64 7.75
CA LEU A 139 -7.77 12.20 8.02
C LEU A 139 -7.78 11.36 6.73
N ASN A 140 -8.57 11.75 5.73
CA ASN A 140 -8.61 11.05 4.44
C ASN A 140 -7.30 11.22 3.66
N VAL A 141 -6.72 12.41 3.61
CA VAL A 141 -5.41 12.62 2.96
C VAL A 141 -4.32 11.78 3.64
N LEU A 142 -4.32 11.71 4.97
CA LEU A 142 -3.37 10.87 5.72
C LEU A 142 -3.57 9.38 5.43
N GLY A 143 -4.81 8.90 5.44
CA GLY A 143 -5.13 7.52 5.07
C GLY A 143 -4.72 7.17 3.64
N LEU A 144 -4.93 8.09 2.69
CA LEU A 144 -4.50 7.94 1.30
C LEU A 144 -2.97 7.91 1.17
N LEU A 145 -2.27 8.72 1.94
CA LEU A 145 -0.81 8.75 1.95
C LEU A 145 -0.23 7.43 2.46
N ILE A 146 -0.76 6.90 3.58
CA ILE A 146 -0.38 5.56 4.08
C ILE A 146 -0.68 4.49 3.02
N ALA A 147 -1.86 4.51 2.40
CA ALA A 147 -2.23 3.56 1.35
C ALA A 147 -1.34 3.66 0.09
N THR A 148 -0.85 4.85 -0.22
CA THR A 148 0.03 5.12 -1.37
C THR A 148 1.43 4.57 -1.11
N LEU A 149 1.92 4.77 0.11
CA LEU A 149 3.27 4.34 0.51
C LEU A 149 3.35 2.87 0.91
N ASN A 150 2.25 2.26 1.34
CA ASN A 150 2.18 0.83 1.69
C ASN A 150 0.91 0.22 1.07
N PRO A 151 0.87 0.06 -0.28
CA PRO A 151 -0.29 -0.45 -1.01
C PRO A 151 -0.66 -1.90 -0.68
N GLU A 152 0.24 -2.65 -0.06
CA GLU A 152 0.06 -4.00 0.45
C GLU A 152 -0.76 -4.05 1.75
N LEU A 153 -0.84 -2.94 2.50
CA LEU A 153 -1.65 -2.89 3.72
C LEU A 153 -3.13 -2.88 3.36
N ASP A 154 -3.88 -3.71 4.07
CA ASP A 154 -5.33 -3.72 3.99
C ASP A 154 -5.95 -2.55 4.78
N VAL A 155 -7.28 -2.51 4.88
CA VAL A 155 -7.99 -1.42 5.57
C VAL A 155 -7.72 -1.45 7.08
N ASP A 156 -7.62 -2.63 7.68
CA ASP A 156 -7.45 -2.79 9.11
C ASP A 156 -6.04 -2.39 9.51
N ASP A 157 -5.02 -2.86 8.79
CA ASP A 157 -3.62 -2.50 9.01
C ASP A 157 -3.37 -1.00 8.87
N ARG A 158 -3.98 -0.34 7.87
CA ARG A 158 -3.89 1.12 7.72
C ARG A 158 -4.54 1.85 8.88
N SER A 159 -5.65 1.32 9.38
CA SER A 159 -6.35 1.88 10.54
C SER A 159 -5.52 1.72 11.81
N GLU A 160 -4.73 0.65 11.93
CA GLU A 160 -3.78 0.48 13.03
C GLU A 160 -2.68 1.55 13.01
N VAL A 161 -2.14 1.92 11.85
CA VAL A 161 -1.15 3.03 11.77
C VAL A 161 -1.73 4.32 12.33
N LEU A 162 -2.95 4.68 11.93
CA LEU A 162 -3.63 5.88 12.44
C LEU A 162 -3.93 5.80 13.95
N ARG A 163 -4.24 4.60 14.46
CA ARG A 163 -4.45 4.35 15.90
C ARG A 163 -3.17 4.45 16.72
N ASP A 164 -2.06 3.92 16.20
CA ASP A 164 -0.73 3.97 16.82
C ASP A 164 -0.28 5.43 16.96
N LEU A 165 -0.53 6.24 15.93
CA LEU A 165 -0.31 7.68 15.92
C LEU A 165 -1.32 8.47 16.77
N ARG A 166 -2.23 7.78 17.47
CA ARG A 166 -3.28 8.39 18.33
C ARG A 166 -4.24 9.33 17.60
N MET A 167 -4.27 9.33 16.27
CA MET A 167 -5.12 10.24 15.48
C MET A 167 -6.63 9.98 15.61
N LEU A 168 -7.01 8.79 16.09
CA LEU A 168 -8.40 8.41 16.32
C LEU A 168 -8.84 8.57 17.78
N LYS A 169 -7.99 9.11 18.66
CA LYS A 169 -8.36 9.43 20.03
C LYS A 169 -8.71 10.91 20.13
N ASN A 170 -9.73 11.22 20.94
CA ASN A 170 -9.98 12.58 21.40
C ASN A 170 -8.79 13.02 22.26
N VAL A 171 -7.85 13.74 21.66
CA VAL A 171 -6.84 14.47 22.40
C VAL A 171 -7.43 15.84 22.72
N ALA A 172 -7.30 16.30 23.97
CA ALA A 172 -7.72 17.65 24.32
C ALA A 172 -6.94 18.64 23.44
N ALA A 173 -7.61 19.67 22.92
CA ALA A 173 -7.04 20.64 21.99
C ALA A 173 -5.83 21.43 22.55
N GLU A 174 -5.53 21.28 23.84
CA GLU A 174 -4.52 22.03 24.59
C GLU A 174 -3.22 21.24 24.83
N ASP A 175 -3.17 19.94 24.52
CA ASP A 175 -1.97 19.13 24.73
C ASP A 175 -1.19 18.95 23.42
N ALA A 176 0.05 19.45 23.41
CA ALA A 176 1.01 19.10 22.36
C ALA A 176 1.39 17.62 22.49
N TYR A 177 1.42 16.89 21.38
CA TYR A 177 1.82 15.49 21.40
C TYR A 177 2.63 15.07 20.18
N ASP A 178 3.57 14.15 20.45
CA ASP A 178 4.45 13.54 19.48
C ASP A 178 4.32 12.02 19.54
N TRP A 179 4.00 11.38 18.42
CA TRP A 179 3.99 9.93 18.29
C TRP A 179 4.67 9.48 17.02
N THR A 180 5.35 8.34 17.11
CA THR A 180 6.02 7.70 15.98
C THR A 180 5.64 6.23 15.92
N THR A 181 5.41 5.70 14.73
CA THR A 181 5.28 4.28 14.45
C THR A 181 6.02 3.92 13.16
N SER A 182 6.18 2.63 12.87
CA SER A 182 6.76 2.16 11.62
C SER A 182 5.91 1.04 11.04
N ARG A 183 5.74 1.04 9.72
CA ARG A 183 5.19 -0.08 8.94
C ARG A 183 5.94 -0.16 7.62
N GLY A 184 6.32 -1.37 7.23
CA GLY A 184 7.16 -1.60 6.06
C GLY A 184 8.46 -0.79 6.15
N ASN A 185 8.80 -0.10 5.05
CA ASN A 185 9.97 0.77 4.95
C ASN A 185 9.65 2.24 5.25
N VAL A 186 8.56 2.52 5.98
CA VAL A 186 8.13 3.89 6.28
C VAL A 186 8.05 4.09 7.79
N GLU A 187 8.71 5.15 8.25
CA GLU A 187 8.50 5.72 9.58
C GLU A 187 7.46 6.81 9.51
N TYR A 188 6.42 6.69 10.33
CA TYR A 188 5.38 7.68 10.44
C TYR A 188 5.54 8.41 11.76
N SER A 189 5.45 9.73 11.72
CA SER A 189 5.33 10.55 12.93
C SER A 189 4.22 11.56 12.80
N ILE A 190 3.65 11.92 13.94
CA ILE A 190 2.73 13.04 14.07
C ILE A 190 3.22 13.93 15.19
N HIS A 191 3.21 15.22 14.92
CA HIS A 191 3.29 16.29 15.90
C HIS A 191 1.98 17.06 15.82
N ALA A 192 1.28 17.21 16.93
CA ALA A 192 0.12 18.09 17.01
C ALA A 192 0.31 19.11 18.12
N ASP A 193 0.00 20.37 17.84
CA ASP A 193 0.13 21.48 18.78
C ASP A 193 -0.92 22.56 18.47
N ALA A 194 -1.71 22.94 19.48
CA ALA A 194 -2.77 23.95 19.38
C ALA A 194 -3.74 23.76 18.19
N GLY A 195 -4.07 22.50 17.85
CA GLY A 195 -4.94 22.15 16.73
C GLY A 195 -4.24 22.04 15.37
N ASN A 196 -2.98 22.48 15.26
CA ASN A 196 -2.15 22.23 14.09
C ASN A 196 -1.62 20.80 14.13
N VAL A 197 -1.55 20.16 12.98
CA VAL A 197 -1.06 18.79 12.80
C VAL A 197 0.03 18.80 11.74
N THR A 198 1.21 18.32 12.11
CA THR A 198 2.28 17.96 11.19
C THR A 198 2.44 16.45 11.20
N PHE A 199 2.05 15.80 10.10
CA PHE A 199 2.31 14.39 9.89
C PHE A 199 3.52 14.22 8.98
N THR A 200 4.42 13.31 9.30
CA THR A 200 5.59 12.98 8.48
C THR A 200 5.60 11.49 8.15
N ALA A 201 5.87 11.14 6.90
CA ALA A 201 6.24 9.81 6.45
C ALA A 201 7.66 9.85 5.87
N ALA A 202 8.62 9.26 6.58
CA ALA A 202 10.01 9.15 6.14
C ALA A 202 10.28 7.74 5.58
N LEU A 203 10.87 7.68 4.39
CA LEU A 203 11.26 6.43 3.72
C LEU A 203 12.64 6.01 4.24
N LYS A 204 12.76 4.74 4.66
CA LYS A 204 13.99 4.14 5.21
C LYS A 204 14.87 3.52 4.14
#